data_AF-A2DIR0-F1
#
_entry.id   AF-A2DIR0-F1
#
_cell.length_a   1.000
_cell.length_b   1.000
_cell.length_c   1.000
_cell.angle_alpha   90.00
_cell.angle_beta   90.00
_cell.angle_gamma   90.00
#
_symmetry.space_group_name_H-M   'P 1'
#
loop_
_entity.id
_entity.type
_entity.pdbx_description
1 polymer ?
#
loop_
_entity_poly.entity_id
_entity_poly.type
_entity_poly.pdbx_seq_one_letter_code
_entity_poly.pdbx_strand_id
1 'polypeptide(L)'
;MKEEEILNLYSKESPLYYIAWDKVDDLKNKFPDLDININKRINDITPLDCAIKYGLELCFNYLKNKGAWYSKNSDEYAAQSDNKNIFMRMIEDGKSFDNMISTALQFHNYEIAEYLQTNFGQSFDSIAESMYFGNYEIASYLFSNGADVNEIYILLLSIFIIIL
;
A
#
# COMPACT_ATOMS: atom_id res chain seq x y z
N MET A 1 -18.72 23.39 12.21
CA MET A 1 -17.70 22.47 11.66
C MET A 1 -17.62 22.78 10.18
N LYS A 2 -16.47 23.27 9.70
CA LYS A 2 -16.30 23.62 8.28
C LYS A 2 -16.03 22.34 7.48
N GLU A 3 -16.45 22.25 6.23
CA GLU A 3 -16.19 21.07 5.37
C GLU A 3 -14.70 20.70 5.32
N GLU A 4 -13.82 21.69 5.37
CA GLU A 4 -12.37 21.49 5.48
C GLU A 4 -11.96 20.67 6.71
N GLU A 5 -12.63 20.81 7.86
CA GLU A 5 -12.31 20.03 9.08
C GLU A 5 -12.72 18.56 8.96
N ILE A 6 -13.72 18.26 8.11
CA ILE A 6 -14.24 16.91 7.87
C ILE A 6 -13.36 16.15 6.86
N LEU A 7 -12.76 16.88 5.91
CA LEU A 7 -11.91 16.31 4.85
C LEU A 7 -10.44 16.12 5.27
N ASN A 8 -9.98 16.76 6.35
CA ASN A 8 -8.58 16.73 6.73
C ASN A 8 -8.20 15.40 7.42
N LEU A 9 -7.45 14.56 6.70
CA LEU A 9 -6.84 13.32 7.21
C LEU A 9 -5.93 13.56 8.43
N TYR A 10 -5.29 14.73 8.49
CA TYR A 10 -4.38 15.13 9.56
C TYR A 10 -4.58 16.59 9.96
N SER A 11 -4.22 16.93 11.19
CA SER A 11 -4.20 18.33 11.67
C SER A 11 -3.26 19.19 10.82
N LYS A 12 -3.65 20.44 10.51
CA LYS A 12 -2.82 21.43 9.81
C LYS A 12 -1.52 21.80 10.56
N GLU A 13 -1.39 21.39 11.82
CA GLU A 13 -0.16 21.52 12.61
C GLU A 13 0.78 20.30 12.50
N SER A 14 0.34 19.23 11.82
CA SER A 14 1.16 18.04 11.58
C SER A 14 1.89 18.14 10.24
N PRO A 15 3.17 17.72 10.15
CA PRO A 15 3.85 17.52 8.87
C PRO A 15 3.08 16.59 7.93
N LEU A 16 2.36 15.59 8.47
CA LEU A 16 1.58 14.63 7.68
C LEU A 16 0.44 15.29 6.89
N TYR A 17 -0.10 16.42 7.35
CA TYR A 17 -1.09 17.17 6.56
C TYR A 17 -0.47 17.66 5.26
N TYR A 18 0.68 18.33 5.34
CA TYR A 18 1.34 18.87 4.15
C TYR A 18 1.80 17.77 3.22
N ILE A 19 2.28 16.64 3.78
CA ILE A 19 2.62 15.46 3.00
C ILE A 19 1.40 14.91 2.30
N ALA A 20 0.29 14.63 3.01
CA ALA A 20 -0.93 14.03 2.43
C ALA A 20 -1.58 14.86 1.32
N TRP A 21 -1.27 16.16 1.24
CA TRP A 21 -1.72 17.06 0.18
C TRP A 21 -0.62 17.37 -0.87
N ASP A 22 0.50 16.65 -0.82
CA ASP A 22 1.72 16.81 -1.63
C ASP A 22 2.31 18.23 -1.68
N LYS A 23 2.13 19.00 -0.60
CA LYS A 23 2.57 20.40 -0.47
C LYS A 23 4.01 20.50 0.01
N VAL A 24 4.94 20.03 -0.82
CA VAL A 24 6.36 19.87 -0.45
C VAL A 24 7.03 21.20 -0.05
N ASP A 25 6.68 22.32 -0.68
CA ASP A 25 7.29 23.61 -0.36
C ASP A 25 6.77 24.20 0.95
N ASP A 26 5.47 24.06 1.23
CA ASP A 26 4.89 24.43 2.53
C ASP A 26 5.46 23.56 3.65
N LEU A 27 5.67 22.26 3.40
CA LEU A 27 6.31 21.34 4.32
C LEU A 27 7.72 21.82 4.69
N LYS A 28 8.55 22.16 3.69
CA LYS A 28 9.92 22.68 3.90
C LYS A 28 9.91 23.98 4.70
N ASN A 29 8.98 24.88 4.39
CA ASN A 29 8.91 26.20 5.03
C ASN A 29 8.45 26.10 6.49
N LYS A 30 7.45 25.27 6.78
CA LYS A 30 6.88 25.15 8.13
C LYS A 30 7.67 24.20 9.03
N PHE A 31 8.30 23.17 8.47
CA PHE A 31 9.06 22.15 9.20
C PHE A 31 10.48 21.98 8.63
N PRO A 32 11.35 23.01 8.72
CA PRO A 32 12.71 22.94 8.19
C PRO A 32 13.56 21.86 8.87
N ASP A 33 13.32 21.61 10.16
CA ASP A 33 14.03 20.63 10.99
C ASP A 33 13.21 19.34 11.20
N LEU A 34 12.35 18.99 10.22
CA LEU A 34 11.55 17.77 10.28
C LEU A 34 12.44 16.54 10.50
N ASP A 35 12.18 15.79 11.57
CA ASP A 35 12.78 14.47 11.77
C ASP A 35 12.18 13.48 10.76
N ILE A 36 12.92 13.24 9.68
CA ILE A 36 12.50 12.40 8.56
C ILE A 36 12.41 10.91 8.91
N ASN A 37 13.18 10.46 9.91
CA ASN A 37 13.27 9.07 10.34
C ASN A 37 12.66 8.90 11.73
N ILE A 38 11.63 9.71 12.03
CA ILE A 38 10.97 9.69 13.32
C ILE A 38 10.48 8.26 13.65
N ASN A 39 11.19 7.60 14.57
CA ASN A 39 10.85 6.25 15.02
C ASN A 39 9.55 6.24 15.84
N LYS A 40 9.17 7.41 16.39
CA LYS A 40 7.84 7.64 16.96
C LYS A 40 6.86 7.95 15.83
N ARG A 41 6.39 6.89 15.20
CA ARG A 41 5.10 6.78 14.51
C ARG A 41 4.15 7.95 14.85
N ILE A 42 3.98 8.91 13.94
CA ILE A 42 2.92 9.91 14.05
C ILE A 42 1.66 9.20 13.57
N ASN A 43 0.73 8.86 14.47
CA ASN A 43 -0.43 8.02 14.13
C ASN A 43 -0.05 6.72 13.41
N ASP A 44 1.00 6.03 13.87
CA ASP A 44 1.46 4.76 13.30
C ASP A 44 2.10 4.79 11.89
N ILE A 45 2.32 5.97 11.31
CA ILE A 45 2.94 6.12 9.98
C ILE A 45 4.17 7.06 10.02
N THR A 46 5.19 6.76 9.20
CA THR A 46 6.34 7.67 8.99
C THR A 46 6.01 8.71 7.92
N PRO A 47 6.74 9.85 7.86
CA PRO A 47 6.59 10.81 6.78
C PRO A 47 6.71 10.18 5.39
N LEU A 48 7.69 9.29 5.19
CA LEU A 48 7.91 8.61 3.91
C LEU A 48 6.78 7.63 3.60
N ASP A 49 6.34 6.84 4.59
CA ASP A 49 5.20 5.93 4.40
C ASP A 49 3.91 6.67 4.05
N CYS A 50 3.70 7.88 4.59
CA CYS A 50 2.56 8.71 4.23
C CYS A 50 2.61 9.10 2.74
N ALA A 51 3.78 9.51 2.24
CA ALA A 51 3.96 9.82 0.82
C ALA A 51 3.77 8.57 -0.05
N ILE A 52 4.28 7.41 0.37
CA ILE A 52 4.13 6.14 -0.36
C ILE A 52 2.66 5.73 -0.42
N LYS A 53 1.98 5.65 0.73
CA LYS A 53 0.59 5.18 0.85
C LYS A 53 -0.38 5.94 -0.05
N TYR A 54 -0.18 7.25 -0.16
CA TYR A 54 -1.04 8.13 -0.96
C TYR A 54 -0.50 8.43 -2.35
N GLY A 55 0.63 7.82 -2.77
CA GLY A 55 1.16 7.98 -4.12
C GLY A 55 1.73 9.36 -4.45
N LEU A 56 2.35 10.04 -3.47
CA LEU A 56 2.69 11.47 -3.53
C LEU A 56 4.15 11.69 -3.93
N GLU A 57 4.42 11.83 -5.22
CA GLU A 57 5.77 11.81 -5.78
C GLU A 57 6.66 12.97 -5.31
N LEU A 58 6.13 14.19 -5.14
CA LEU A 58 6.96 15.34 -4.76
C LEU A 58 7.50 15.16 -3.34
N CYS A 59 6.63 14.81 -2.40
CA CYS A 59 7.01 14.53 -1.02
C CYS A 59 7.86 13.27 -0.92
N PHE A 60 7.55 12.20 -1.67
CA PHE A 60 8.37 10.99 -1.73
C PHE A 60 9.81 11.31 -2.13
N ASN A 61 9.99 12.01 -3.25
CA ASN A 61 11.31 12.38 -3.77
C ASN A 61 12.07 13.27 -2.80
N TYR A 62 11.40 14.27 -2.20
CA TYR A 62 12.01 15.13 -1.19
C TYR A 62 12.49 14.34 0.03
N LEU A 63 11.65 13.47 0.59
CA LEU A 63 11.97 12.69 1.78
C LEU A 63 13.09 11.66 1.50
N LYS A 64 13.05 10.99 0.35
CA LYS A 64 14.12 10.08 -0.09
C LYS A 64 15.46 10.81 -0.27
N ASN A 65 15.46 11.98 -0.90
CA ASN A 65 16.67 12.80 -1.06
C ASN A 65 17.24 13.30 0.28
N LYS A 66 16.39 13.45 1.30
CA LYS A 66 16.81 13.76 2.67
C LYS A 66 17.39 12.55 3.42
N GLY A 67 17.27 11.34 2.87
CA GLY A 67 17.78 10.11 3.49
C GLY A 67 16.76 9.35 4.33
N ALA A 68 15.45 9.53 4.06
CA ALA A 68 14.41 8.75 4.72
C ALA A 68 14.51 7.27 4.34
N TRP A 69 14.30 6.39 5.32
CA TRP A 69 14.34 4.94 5.13
C TRP A 69 12.95 4.33 4.97
N TYR A 70 12.86 3.24 4.23
CA TYR A 70 11.64 2.44 4.18
C TYR A 70 11.41 1.78 5.54
N SER A 71 10.16 1.84 6.01
CA SER A 71 9.73 1.08 7.16
C SER A 71 9.41 -0.37 6.75
N LYS A 72 9.04 -1.17 7.75
CA LYS A 72 8.57 -2.55 7.54
C LYS A 72 7.21 -2.65 6.83
N ASN A 73 6.48 -1.55 6.69
CA ASN A 73 5.15 -1.51 6.07
C ASN A 73 5.18 -0.78 4.71
N SER A 74 6.32 -0.24 4.28
CA SER A 74 6.40 0.60 3.07
C SER A 74 6.03 -0.17 1.80
N ASP A 75 6.39 -1.45 1.72
CA ASP A 75 6.03 -2.37 0.64
C ASP A 75 4.52 -2.54 0.54
N GLU A 76 3.87 -2.83 1.67
CA GLU A 76 2.41 -2.94 1.74
C GLU A 76 1.75 -1.64 1.29
N TYR A 77 2.21 -0.48 1.77
CA TYR A 77 1.68 0.82 1.36
C TYR A 77 1.88 1.11 -0.12
N ALA A 78 3.02 0.73 -0.70
CA ALA A 78 3.26 0.92 -2.13
C ALA A 78 2.38 -0.01 -2.98
N ALA A 79 2.15 -1.25 -2.55
CA ALA A 79 1.23 -2.17 -3.21
C ALA A 79 -0.24 -1.71 -3.13
N GLN A 80 -0.61 -1.00 -2.07
CA GLN A 80 -1.92 -0.34 -1.91
C GLN A 80 -2.05 0.96 -2.72
N SER A 81 -0.94 1.62 -3.03
CA SER A 81 -0.96 2.90 -3.74
C SER A 81 -1.16 2.71 -5.24
N ASP A 82 -1.97 3.57 -5.85
CA ASP A 82 -2.15 3.64 -7.31
C ASP A 82 -0.96 4.34 -8.02
N ASN A 83 0.21 4.44 -7.35
CA ASN A 83 1.39 5.09 -7.91
C ASN A 83 2.48 4.05 -8.24
N LYS A 84 2.42 3.55 -9.47
CA LYS A 84 3.41 2.62 -10.03
C LYS A 84 4.82 3.18 -10.07
N ASN A 85 5.02 4.49 -10.24
CA ASN A 85 6.37 5.08 -10.28
C ASN A 85 7.07 4.93 -8.94
N ILE A 86 6.37 5.20 -7.83
CA ILE A 86 6.90 5.00 -6.48
C ILE A 86 7.18 3.51 -6.25
N PHE A 87 6.25 2.63 -6.60
CA PHE A 87 6.42 1.18 -6.49
C PHE A 87 7.69 0.71 -7.22
N MET A 88 7.86 1.09 -8.49
CA MET A 88 9.03 0.73 -9.29
C MET A 88 10.31 1.31 -8.70
N ARG A 89 10.28 2.54 -8.21
CA ARG A 89 11.44 3.17 -7.57
C ARG A 89 11.87 2.43 -6.30
N MET A 90 10.91 1.90 -5.54
CA MET A 90 11.22 1.09 -4.36
C MET A 90 11.91 -0.23 -4.72
N ILE A 91 11.52 -0.86 -5.83
CA ILE A 91 12.19 -2.05 -6.37
C ILE A 91 13.63 -1.70 -6.79
N GLU A 92 13.82 -0.59 -7.50
CA GLU A 92 15.16 -0.11 -7.90
C GLU A 92 16.07 0.15 -6.68
N ASP A 93 15.49 0.67 -5.60
CA ASP A 93 16.18 0.88 -4.32
C ASP A 93 16.42 -0.44 -3.52
N GLY A 94 16.01 -1.59 -4.06
CA GLY A 94 16.28 -2.92 -3.51
C GLY A 94 15.25 -3.44 -2.52
N LYS A 95 14.07 -2.82 -2.42
CA LYS A 95 12.99 -3.29 -1.55
C LYS A 95 12.32 -4.53 -2.17
N SER A 96 12.11 -5.58 -1.38
CA SER A 96 11.32 -6.74 -1.80
C SER A 96 9.82 -6.50 -1.59
N PHE A 97 9.00 -7.20 -2.38
CA PHE A 97 7.54 -7.12 -2.37
C PHE A 97 6.93 -8.53 -2.27
N ASP A 98 7.41 -9.33 -1.32
CA ASP A 98 7.00 -10.73 -1.19
C ASP A 98 5.53 -10.85 -0.76
N ASN A 99 4.75 -11.69 -1.45
CA ASN A 99 3.33 -11.95 -1.17
C ASN A 99 2.43 -10.70 -1.18
N MET A 100 2.67 -9.78 -2.13
CA MET A 100 1.93 -8.51 -2.23
C MET A 100 0.83 -8.51 -3.30
N ILE A 101 0.73 -9.55 -4.13
CA ILE A 101 -0.23 -9.59 -5.25
C ILE A 101 -1.69 -9.48 -4.79
N SER A 102 -2.09 -10.19 -3.73
CA SER A 102 -3.45 -10.11 -3.18
C SER A 102 -3.75 -8.71 -2.61
N THR A 103 -2.75 -8.06 -1.98
CA THR A 103 -2.86 -6.65 -1.53
C THR A 103 -3.11 -5.71 -2.71
N ALA A 104 -2.33 -5.84 -3.79
CA ALA A 104 -2.51 -5.01 -4.98
C ALA A 104 -3.92 -5.20 -5.60
N LEU A 105 -4.42 -6.44 -5.67
CA LEU A 105 -5.75 -6.75 -6.19
C LEU A 105 -6.87 -6.20 -5.31
N GLN A 106 -6.76 -6.30 -3.98
CA GLN A 106 -7.72 -5.73 -3.04
C GLN A 106 -7.87 -4.22 -3.15
N PHE A 107 -6.80 -3.53 -3.57
CA PHE A 107 -6.78 -2.08 -3.78
C PHE A 107 -6.94 -1.70 -5.26
N HIS A 108 -7.31 -2.65 -6.13
CA HIS A 108 -7.54 -2.46 -7.56
C HIS A 108 -6.32 -1.99 -8.36
N ASN A 109 -5.10 -2.19 -7.83
CA ASN A 109 -3.85 -1.84 -8.49
C ASN A 109 -3.42 -2.95 -9.45
N TYR A 110 -4.21 -3.18 -10.50
CA TYR A 110 -4.03 -4.30 -11.44
C TYR A 110 -2.67 -4.27 -12.15
N GLU A 111 -2.13 -3.09 -12.47
CA GLU A 111 -0.80 -2.98 -13.07
C GLU A 111 0.33 -3.45 -12.15
N ILE A 112 0.20 -3.19 -10.84
CA ILE A 112 1.14 -3.68 -9.83
C ILE A 112 0.97 -5.19 -9.67
N ALA A 113 -0.28 -5.69 -9.63
CA ALA A 113 -0.55 -7.11 -9.54
C ALA A 113 0.03 -7.90 -10.72
N GLU A 114 -0.16 -7.42 -11.95
CA GLU A 114 0.42 -8.01 -13.17
C GLU A 114 1.96 -7.96 -13.14
N TYR A 115 2.53 -6.87 -12.67
CA TYR A 115 3.99 -6.76 -12.49
C TYR A 115 4.50 -7.81 -11.50
N LEU A 116 3.83 -7.96 -10.35
CA LEU A 116 4.18 -8.93 -9.31
C LEU A 116 4.10 -10.38 -9.82
N GLN A 117 3.06 -10.68 -10.59
CA GLN A 117 2.90 -11.99 -11.22
C GLN A 117 4.02 -12.27 -12.23
N THR A 118 4.26 -11.34 -13.15
CA THR A 118 5.16 -11.57 -14.29
C THR A 118 6.63 -11.56 -13.89
N ASN A 119 7.02 -10.70 -12.94
CA ASN A 119 8.43 -10.48 -12.60
C ASN A 119 8.86 -11.21 -11.33
N PHE A 120 7.93 -11.45 -10.39
CA PHE A 120 8.22 -12.15 -9.14
C PHE A 120 7.52 -13.51 -9.02
N GLY A 121 6.77 -13.93 -10.05
CA GLY A 121 6.11 -15.25 -10.07
C GLY A 121 5.02 -15.42 -9.02
N GLN A 122 4.47 -14.32 -8.49
CA GLN A 122 3.41 -14.39 -7.48
C GLN A 122 2.09 -14.83 -8.11
N SER A 123 1.35 -15.68 -7.41
CA SER A 123 0.02 -16.14 -7.81
C SER A 123 -1.06 -15.44 -7.01
N PHE A 124 -2.17 -15.11 -7.66
CA PHE A 124 -3.38 -14.62 -7.00
C PHE A 124 -4.17 -15.75 -6.34
N ASP A 125 -5.05 -15.39 -5.42
CA ASP A 125 -6.10 -16.26 -4.88
C ASP A 125 -6.99 -16.75 -6.04
N SER A 126 -7.40 -18.02 -6.03
CA SER A 126 -8.25 -18.56 -7.11
C SER A 126 -9.59 -17.81 -7.23
N ILE A 127 -10.30 -17.96 -8.35
CA ILE A 127 -11.68 -17.44 -8.48
C ILE A 127 -12.55 -17.99 -7.33
N ALA A 128 -12.42 -19.28 -7.02
CA ALA A 128 -13.19 -19.92 -5.95
C ALA A 128 -12.86 -19.34 -4.56
N GLU A 129 -11.60 -19.07 -4.27
CA GLU A 129 -11.17 -18.42 -3.03
C GLU A 129 -11.68 -16.97 -2.94
N SER A 130 -11.53 -16.21 -4.02
CA SER A 130 -12.03 -14.84 -4.11
C SER A 130 -13.55 -14.78 -3.87
N MET A 131 -14.30 -15.70 -4.48
CA MET A 131 -15.75 -15.82 -4.28
C MET A 131 -16.10 -16.25 -2.86
N TYR A 132 -15.34 -17.16 -2.25
CA TYR A 132 -15.56 -17.62 -0.87
C TYR A 132 -15.45 -16.48 0.15
N PHE A 133 -14.47 -15.59 -0.02
CA PHE A 133 -14.27 -14.41 0.84
C PHE A 133 -15.10 -13.19 0.42
N GLY A 134 -15.89 -13.28 -0.65
CA GLY A 134 -16.73 -12.18 -1.13
C GLY A 134 -15.97 -11.08 -1.90
N ASN A 135 -14.76 -11.38 -2.38
CA ASN A 135 -13.94 -10.50 -3.20
C ASN A 135 -14.40 -10.54 -4.67
N TYR A 136 -15.67 -10.17 -4.92
CA TYR A 136 -16.32 -10.34 -6.23
C TYR A 136 -15.65 -9.54 -7.36
N GLU A 137 -15.09 -8.36 -7.06
CA GLU A 137 -14.39 -7.55 -8.04
C GLU A 137 -13.08 -8.22 -8.48
N ILE A 138 -12.32 -8.79 -7.53
CA ILE A 138 -11.13 -9.59 -7.83
C ILE A 138 -11.53 -10.82 -8.64
N ALA A 139 -12.56 -11.56 -8.23
CA ALA A 139 -13.06 -12.72 -8.98
C ALA A 139 -13.45 -12.35 -10.43
N SER A 140 -14.12 -11.21 -10.62
CA SER A 140 -14.49 -10.69 -11.94
C SER A 140 -13.27 -10.32 -12.80
N TYR A 141 -12.28 -9.68 -12.19
CA TYR A 141 -11.01 -9.38 -12.84
C TYR A 141 -10.29 -10.65 -13.27
N LEU A 142 -10.16 -11.64 -12.38
CA LEU A 142 -9.51 -12.92 -12.67
C LEU A 142 -10.24 -13.70 -13.77
N PHE A 143 -11.58 -13.75 -13.71
CA PHE A 143 -12.41 -14.35 -14.76
C PHE A 143 -12.18 -13.70 -16.12
N SER A 144 -12.15 -12.37 -16.16
CA SER A 144 -11.94 -11.60 -17.40
C SER A 144 -10.53 -11.78 -17.99
N ASN A 145 -9.56 -12.17 -17.15
CA ASN A 145 -8.17 -12.44 -17.54
C ASN A 145 -7.87 -13.94 -17.69
N GLY A 146 -8.90 -14.79 -17.78
CA GLY A 146 -8.76 -16.19 -18.16
C GLY A 146 -8.32 -17.13 -17.03
N ALA A 147 -8.47 -16.74 -15.76
CA ALA A 147 -8.28 -17.66 -14.65
C ALA A 147 -9.29 -18.84 -14.71
N ASP A 148 -8.86 -20.03 -14.25
CA ASP A 148 -9.69 -21.23 -14.33
C ASP A 148 -10.82 -21.20 -13.29
N VAL A 149 -12.05 -21.17 -13.79
CA VAL A 149 -13.28 -21.18 -12.98
C VAL A 149 -13.53 -22.52 -12.28
N ASN A 150 -12.84 -23.59 -12.68
CA ASN A 150 -13.01 -24.93 -12.11
C ASN A 150 -12.03 -25.21 -10.97
N GLU A 151 -11.14 -24.25 -10.62
CA GLU A 151 -10.28 -24.39 -9.46
C GLU A 151 -11.12 -24.56 -8.18
N ILE A 152 -10.79 -25.59 -7.40
CA ILE A 152 -11.51 -25.93 -6.18
C ILE A 152 -10.77 -25.30 -4.99
N TYR A 153 -11.43 -24.41 -4.26
CA TYR A 153 -10.95 -23.90 -2.97
C TYR A 153 -11.43 -24.82 -1.83
N ILE A 154 -10.49 -25.51 -1.18
CA ILE A 154 -10.79 -26.42 -0.05
C ILE A 154 -10.37 -25.74 1.26
N LEU A 155 -11.35 -25.25 2.04
CA LEU A 155 -11.09 -24.73 3.38
C LEU A 155 -11.09 -25.88 4.40
N LEU A 156 -9.90 -26.29 4.86
CA LEU A 156 -9.76 -27.23 5.99
C LEU A 156 -9.83 -26.46 7.32
N LEU A 157 -11.00 -26.44 7.96
CA LEU A 157 -11.17 -25.95 9.32
C LEU A 157 -10.79 -27.06 10.32
N SER A 158 -9.53 -27.09 10.77
CA SER A 158 -9.14 -27.93 11.91
C SER A 158 -9.56 -27.28 13.23
N ILE A 159 -10.81 -27.51 13.63
CA ILE A 159 -11.26 -27.23 15.00
C ILE A 159 -10.64 -28.32 15.89
N PHE A 160 -9.60 -27.97 16.65
CA PHE A 160 -9.15 -28.81 17.76
C PHE A 160 -10.27 -28.86 18.79
N ILE A 161 -11.10 -29.89 18.72
CA ILE A 161 -11.98 -30.23 19.84
C ILE A 161 -11.08 -30.84 20.91
N ILE A 162 -10.51 -29.98 21.76
CA ILE A 162 -9.91 -30.41 23.02
C ILE A 162 -11.08 -30.85 23.91
N ILE A 163 -11.46 -32.13 23.80
CA ILE A 163 -12.31 -32.76 24.81
C ILE A 163 -11.40 -33.15 25.98
N LEU A 164 -11.72 -32.54 27.12
CA LEU A 164 -11.16 -32.69 28.45
C LEU A 164 -11.16 -34.14 28.95
#